data_AF-D8GK35-F1
#
_entry.id   AF-D8GK35-F1
#
_cell.length_a   1.000
_cell.length_b   1.000
_cell.length_c   1.000
_cell.angle_alpha   90.00
_cell.angle_beta   90.00
_cell.angle_gamma   90.00
#
_symmetry.space_group_name_H-M   'P 1'
#
loop_
_entity.id
_entity.type
_entity.pdbx_description
1 polymer ?
#
loop_
_entity_poly.entity_id
_entity_poly.type
_entity_poly.pdbx_seq_one_letter_code
_entity_poly.pdbx_strand_id
1 'polypeptide(L)' 'MLRITVSFKQTSRDLKLYTTVNSLEEKSDFIKDALEHYLKYLEVTKSKENGRTDINF' A
#
# COMPACT_ATOMS: atom_id res chain seq x y z
N MET A 1 -5.35 21.24 8.87
CA MET A 1 -5.11 19.77 8.76
C MET A 1 -6.23 19.16 7.93
N LEU A 2 -5.94 18.68 6.73
CA LEU A 2 -6.87 17.85 5.96
C LEU A 2 -6.97 16.48 6.64
N ARG A 3 -8.16 16.09 7.10
CA ARG A 3 -8.42 14.76 7.65
C ARG A 3 -9.11 13.92 6.59
N ILE A 4 -8.53 12.77 6.25
CA ILE A 4 -9.12 11.82 5.31
C ILE A 4 -9.78 10.72 6.13
N THR A 5 -11.08 10.53 5.92
CA THR A 5 -11.81 9.42 6.55
C THR A 5 -11.45 8.13 5.82
N VAL A 6 -10.66 7.28 6.46
CA VAL A 6 -10.37 5.94 5.96
C VAL A 6 -11.40 4.95 6.51
N SER A 7 -12.01 4.17 5.63
CA SER A 7 -12.93 3.09 6.00
C SER A 7 -12.23 1.75 5.86
N PHE A 8 -12.00 1.08 6.98
CA PHE A 8 -11.55 -0.30 7.01
C PHE A 8 -12.77 -1.20 6.91
N LYS A 9 -12.82 -2.11 5.93
CA LYS A 9 -13.85 -3.16 5.95
C LYS A 9 -13.63 -3.95 7.24
N GLN A 10 -14.69 -4.36 7.94
CA GLN A 10 -14.55 -5.14 9.19
C GLN A 10 -14.13 -6.59 8.90
N THR A 11 -13.01 -6.79 8.21
CA THR A 11 -12.37 -8.11 8.10
C THR A 11 -11.32 -8.26 9.19
N SER A 12 -11.01 -9.50 9.57
CA SER A 12 -9.98 -9.81 10.57
C SER A 12 -8.61 -9.25 10.19
N ARG A 13 -8.33 -9.12 8.89
CA ARG A 13 -7.08 -8.55 8.37
C ARG A 13 -7.02 -7.03 8.56
N ASP A 14 -8.09 -6.32 8.22
CA ASP A 14 -8.19 -4.87 8.36
C ASP A 14 -8.09 -4.44 9.82
N LEU A 15 -8.78 -5.16 10.72
CA LEU A 15 -8.71 -4.94 12.17
C LEU A 15 -7.29 -5.13 12.72
N LYS A 16 -6.59 -6.16 12.24
CA LYS A 16 -5.19 -6.41 12.62
C LYS A 16 -4.29 -5.27 12.16
N LEU A 17 -4.42 -4.84 10.91
CA LEU A 17 -3.65 -3.72 10.35
C LEU A 17 -3.93 -2.41 11.11
N TYR A 18 -5.21 -2.11 11.36
CA TYR A 18 -5.61 -0.95 12.14
C TYR A 18 -5.00 -0.97 13.53
N THR A 19 -5.06 -2.10 14.23
CA THR A 19 -4.50 -2.26 15.58
C THR A 19 -2.98 -2.09 15.57
N THR A 20 -2.28 -2.73 14.63
CA THR A 20 -0.83 -2.61 14.48
C THR A 20 -0.42 -1.15 14.23
N VAL A 21 -1.03 -0.47 13.27
CA VAL A 21 -0.71 0.93 12.97
C VAL A 21 -1.02 1.82 14.18
N ASN A 22 -2.14 1.59 14.87
CA ASN A 22 -2.47 2.38 16.05
C ASN A 22 -1.57 2.16 17.25
N SER A 23 -0.88 1.02 17.33
CA SER A 23 0.09 0.71 18.38
C SER A 23 1.45 1.39 18.17
N LEU A 24 1.72 1.91 16.97
CA LEU A 24 2.95 2.64 16.67
C LEU A 24 2.88 4.07 17.21
N GLU A 25 4.01 4.55 17.71
CA GLU A 25 4.18 5.94 18.16
C GLU A 25 4.14 6.90 16.96
N GLU A 26 4.89 6.58 15.90
CA GLU A 26 4.98 7.37 14.67
C GLU A 26 4.11 6.79 13.54
N LYS A 27 2.79 6.87 13.72
CA LYS A 27 1.79 6.31 12.79
C LYS A 27 1.91 6.91 11.38
N SER A 28 2.17 8.21 11.30
CA SER A 28 2.21 8.95 10.05
C SER A 28 3.37 8.51 9.16
N ASP A 29 4.55 8.31 9.75
CA ASP A 29 5.75 7.90 9.00
C ASP A 29 5.62 6.47 8.51
N PHE A 30 5.11 5.57 9.35
CA PHE A 30 4.81 4.20 8.92
C PHE A 30 3.83 4.15 7.74
N ILE A 31 2.74 4.92 7.78
CA ILE A 31 1.77 4.97 6.68
C ILE A 31 2.42 5.53 5.41
N LYS A 32 3.25 6.56 5.54
CA LYS A 32 3.96 7.16 4.40
C LYS A 32 4.88 6.15 3.72
N ASP A 33 5.70 5.45 4.49
CA ASP A 33 6.62 4.44 3.98
C ASP A 33 5.87 3.26 3.34
N ALA A 34 4.77 2.82 3.94
CA ALA A 34 3.94 1.76 3.38
C ALA A 34 3.33 2.14 2.02
N LEU A 35 2.88 3.39 1.87
CA LEU A 35 2.36 3.91 0.61
C LEU A 35 3.45 4.02 -0.46
N GLU A 36 4.61 4.60 -0.11
CA GLU A 36 5.76 4.72 -1.03
C GLU A 36 6.23 3.33 -1.50
N HIS A 37 6.32 2.36 -0.60
CA HIS A 37 6.68 0.98 -0.93
C HIS A 37 5.67 0.35 -1.89
N TYR A 38 4.36 0.52 -1.65
CA TYR A 38 3.32 -0.04 -2.52
C TYR A 38 3.31 0.60 -3.91
N LEU A 39 3.49 1.92 -4.01
CA LEU A 39 3.58 2.61 -5.29
C LEU A 39 4.78 2.12 -6.09
N LYS A 40 5.96 2.00 -5.46
CA LYS A 40 7.16 1.45 -6.10
C LYS A 40 6.95 0.01 -6.58
N TYR A 41 6.27 -0.83 -5.77
CA TYR A 41 5.91 -2.18 -6.18
C TYR A 41 5.01 -2.18 -7.42
N LEU A 42 4.00 -1.31 -7.47
CA LEU A 42 3.11 -1.17 -8.63
C LEU A 42 3.85 -0.71 -9.88
N GLU A 43 4.76 0.25 -9.78
CA GLU A 43 5.59 0.69 -10.90
C GLU A 43 6.42 -0.45 -11.46
N VAL A 44 7.13 -1.18 -10.60
CA VAL A 44 7.95 -2.34 -11.02
C VAL A 44 7.09 -3.43 -11.64
N THR A 45 5.90 -3.70 -11.09
CA THR A 45 5.00 -4.73 -11.63
C THR A 45 4.46 -4.33 -12.99
N LYS A 46 4.01 -3.09 -13.16
CA LYS A 46 3.55 -2.56 -14.46
C LYS A 46 4.64 -2.55 -15.52
N SER A 47 5.88 -2.19 -15.16
CA SER A 47 7.02 -2.28 -16.07
C SER A 47 7.33 -3.71 -16.50
N LYS A 48 7.11 -4.70 -15.63
CA LYS A 48 7.29 -6.13 -15.95
C LYS A 48 6.17 -6.70 -16.81
N GLU A 49 4.94 -6.21 -16.68
CA GLU A 49 3.80 -6.60 -17.53
C GLU A 49 3.93 -6.02 -18.94
N ASN A 50 4.37 -4.76 -19.07
CA ASN A 50 4.59 -4.12 -20.37
C ASN A 50 5.84 -4.60 -21.12
N GLY A 51 6.77 -5.31 -20.48
CA GLY A 51 7.95 -5.90 -21.13
C GLY A 51 7.74 -7.31 -21.69
N ARG A 52 6.51 -7.84 -21.65
CA ARG A 52 6.18 -9.22 -22.06
C ARG A 52 5.37 -9.30 -23.37
N THR A 53 5.03 -8.16 -23.97
CA THR A 53 4.22 -8.08 -25.20
C THR A 53 5.02 -8.03 -26.50
N ASP A 54 6.35 -8.19 -26.45
CA ASP A 54 7.22 -7.87 -27.59
C ASP A 54 7.93 -9.09 -28.20
N ILE A 55 7.55 -10.31 -27.83
CA ILE A 55 8.11 -11.53 -28.44
C ILE A 55 7.01 -12.42 -29.05
N ASN A 56 6.45 -11.96 -30.16
CA ASN A 56 5.94 -12.85 -31.19
C ASN A 56 6.96 -12.85 -32.35
N PHE A 57 7.81 -13.87 -32.39
CA PHE A 57 8.56 -14.27 -33.59
C PHE A 57 7.94 -15.56 -34.14
#